data_AF-A0A3L6M0V4-F1
#
_entry.id   AF-A0A3L6M0V4-F1
#
_cell.length_a   1.000
_cell.length_b   1.000
_cell.length_c   1.000
_cell.angle_alpha   90.00
_cell.angle_beta   90.00
_cell.angle_gamma   90.00
#
_symmetry.space_group_name_H-M   'P 1'
#
loop_
_entity.id
_entity.type
_entity.pdbx_description
1 polymer ?
#
loop_
_entity_poly.entity_id
_entity_poly.type
_entity_poly.pdbx_seq_one_letter_code
_entity_poly.pdbx_strand_id
1 'polypeptide(L)'
;MKRIDIDDAIRLHTKWRRQFLNAFAGGNYADMPLSEHRGCTLFSTLKQAEGAYVDSADFLQLIRMHDRFHALANEIVELSNNGLGDSADLLLPELNEASHQLVAELDKLREFRDR
;
A
#
# COMPACT_ATOMS: atom_id res chain seq x y z
N MET A 1 0.95 -19.00 -14.31
CA MET A 1 1.04 -17.56 -14.04
C MET A 1 -0.19 -17.11 -13.27
N LYS A 2 -0.08 -16.78 -11.98
CA LYS A 2 -1.19 -16.13 -11.25
C LYS A 2 -1.26 -14.69 -11.76
N ARG A 3 -2.35 -14.36 -12.46
CA ARG A 3 -2.61 -13.01 -12.95
C ARG A 3 -2.88 -12.11 -11.74
N ILE A 4 -2.29 -10.92 -11.72
CA ILE A 4 -2.58 -9.93 -10.68
C ILE A 4 -4.04 -9.48 -10.86
N ASP A 5 -4.84 -9.64 -9.81
CA ASP A 5 -6.18 -9.05 -9.72
C ASP A 5 -6.04 -7.58 -9.34
N ILE A 6 -5.96 -6.74 -10.38
CA ILE A 6 -5.72 -5.30 -10.25
C ILE A 6 -6.89 -4.60 -9.55
N ASP A 7 -8.13 -4.99 -9.86
CA ASP A 7 -9.33 -4.37 -9.30
C ASP A 7 -9.43 -4.67 -7.81
N ASP A 8 -9.15 -5.92 -7.41
CA ASP A 8 -9.14 -6.28 -6.00
C ASP A 8 -8.00 -5.59 -5.24
N ALA A 9 -6.82 -5.50 -5.84
CA ALA A 9 -5.69 -4.78 -5.25
C ALA A 9 -6.01 -3.30 -5.00
N ILE A 10 -6.59 -2.59 -5.98
CA ILE A 10 -7.00 -1.19 -5.83
C ILE A 10 -8.05 -1.05 -4.73
N ARG A 11 -9.07 -1.91 -4.74
CA ARG A 11 -10.15 -1.91 -3.76
C ARG A 11 -9.62 -2.10 -2.34
N LEU A 12 -8.73 -3.07 -2.14
CA LEU A 12 -8.16 -3.40 -0.83
C LEU A 12 -7.27 -2.26 -0.31
N HIS A 13 -6.35 -1.72 -1.11
CA HIS A 13 -5.47 -0.64 -0.66
C HIS A 13 -6.25 0.66 -0.37
N THR A 14 -7.24 0.99 -1.21
CA THR A 14 -8.10 2.16 -0.97
C THR A 14 -8.92 2.01 0.31
N LYS A 15 -9.49 0.82 0.54
CA LYS A 15 -10.25 0.52 1.76
C LYS A 15 -9.35 0.62 2.99
N TRP A 16 -8.19 -0.02 2.95
CA TRP A 16 -7.24 -0.04 4.05
C TRP A 16 -6.78 1.38 4.40
N ARG A 17 -6.37 2.18 3.41
CA ARG A 17 -5.94 3.57 3.63
C ARG A 17 -7.01 4.37 4.39
N ARG A 18 -8.27 4.28 3.97
CA ARG A 18 -9.37 4.99 4.64
C ARG A 18 -9.54 4.52 6.09
N GLN A 19 -9.49 3.21 6.34
CA GLN A 19 -9.60 2.66 7.69
C GLN A 19 -8.43 3.14 8.56
N PHE A 20 -7.22 3.13 8.01
CA PHE A 20 -6.00 3.57 8.68
C PHE A 20 -6.10 5.05 9.07
N LEU A 21 -6.36 5.96 8.11
CA LEU A 21 -6.45 7.39 8.39
C LEU A 21 -7.57 7.74 9.38
N ASN A 22 -8.73 7.10 9.27
CA ASN A 22 -9.85 7.34 10.18
C ASN A 22 -9.53 6.96 11.64
N ALA A 23 -8.75 5.90 11.83
CA ALA A 23 -8.38 5.46 13.16
C ALA A 23 -7.32 6.36 13.80
N PHE A 24 -6.41 6.94 12.99
CA PHE A 24 -5.52 8.03 13.46
C PHE A 24 -6.32 9.27 13.86
N ALA A 25 -7.32 9.68 13.07
CA ALA A 25 -8.18 10.81 13.41
C ALA A 25 -9.04 10.60 14.68
N GLY A 26 -9.32 9.35 15.05
CA GLY A 26 -10.14 8.99 16.21
C GLY A 26 -9.37 8.82 17.52
N GLY A 27 -8.04 8.97 17.54
CA GLY A 27 -7.21 8.77 18.73
C GLY A 27 -7.07 7.31 19.17
N ASN A 28 -7.57 6.34 18.39
CA ASN A 28 -7.56 4.91 18.69
C ASN A 28 -6.30 4.24 18.14
N TYR A 29 -5.14 4.82 18.49
CA TYR A 29 -3.85 4.44 17.96
C TYR A 29 -3.42 3.01 18.36
N ALA A 30 -3.71 2.61 19.60
CA ALA A 30 -3.27 1.34 20.19
C ALA A 30 -4.23 0.17 19.93
N ASP A 31 -5.50 0.46 19.63
CA ASP A 31 -6.57 -0.55 19.49
C ASP A 31 -6.81 -0.97 18.03
N MET A 32 -6.09 -0.36 17.08
CA MET A 32 -6.23 -0.75 15.68
C MET A 32 -5.58 -2.12 15.44
N PRO A 33 -6.26 -3.07 14.77
CA PRO A 33 -5.62 -4.24 14.20
C PRO A 33 -4.75 -3.79 13.00
N LEU A 34 -3.57 -3.24 13.30
CA LEU A 34 -2.54 -2.80 12.34
C LEU A 34 -1.98 -3.99 11.51
N SER A 35 -2.35 -5.21 11.88
CA SER A 35 -2.01 -6.46 11.23
C SER A 35 -2.54 -6.59 9.80
N GLU A 36 -3.56 -5.83 9.37
CA GLU A 36 -4.15 -6.04 8.03
C GLU A 36 -3.23 -5.61 6.87
N HIS A 37 -2.37 -4.61 7.03
CA HIS A 37 -1.43 -4.27 5.94
C HIS A 37 -0.39 -5.37 5.74
N ARG A 38 -0.05 -6.11 6.80
CA ARG A 38 0.89 -7.25 6.75
C ARG A 38 0.26 -8.47 6.07
N GLY A 39 -1.07 -8.49 5.98
CA GLY A 39 -1.84 -9.45 5.20
C GLY A 39 -1.94 -9.10 3.70
N CYS A 40 -1.20 -8.11 3.21
CA CYS A 40 -1.22 -7.73 1.80
C CYS A 40 -0.90 -8.92 0.88
N THR A 41 -1.86 -9.29 0.04
CA THR A 41 -1.74 -10.39 -0.92
C THR A 41 -1.11 -9.93 -2.24
N LEU A 42 -1.09 -8.62 -2.52
CA LEU A 42 -0.47 -8.06 -3.72
C LEU A 42 1.02 -8.37 -3.78
N PHE A 43 1.76 -8.18 -2.68
CA PHE A 43 3.19 -8.52 -2.62
C PHE A 43 3.48 -9.96 -3.03
N SER A 44 2.72 -10.91 -2.47
CA SER A 44 2.87 -12.33 -2.81
C SER A 44 2.57 -12.61 -4.27
N THR A 45 1.62 -11.87 -4.84
CA THR A 45 1.22 -11.99 -6.25
C THR A 45 2.28 -11.37 -7.17
N LEU A 46 2.87 -10.23 -6.80
CA LEU A 46 4.00 -9.60 -7.50
C LEU A 46 5.23 -10.50 -7.51
N LYS A 47 5.54 -11.19 -6.41
CA LYS A 47 6.64 -12.17 -6.36
C LYS A 47 6.42 -13.42 -7.21
N GLN A 48 5.16 -13.76 -7.49
CA GLN A 48 4.78 -14.90 -8.32
C GLN A 48 4.50 -14.51 -9.78
N ALA A 49 4.69 -13.22 -10.12
CA ALA A 49 4.62 -12.73 -11.48
C ALA A 49 5.79 -13.29 -12.29
N GLU A 50 5.53 -13.75 -13.51
CA GLU A 50 6.53 -14.32 -14.42
C GLU A 50 6.29 -13.78 -15.84
N GLY A 51 7.34 -13.73 -16.67
CA GLY A 51 7.26 -13.30 -18.06
C GLY A 51 7.92 -11.93 -18.32
N ALA A 52 8.05 -11.55 -19.59
CA ALA A 52 8.85 -10.38 -20.01
C ALA A 52 8.41 -9.02 -19.40
N TYR A 53 7.19 -8.92 -18.86
CA TYR A 53 6.70 -7.70 -18.24
C TYR A 53 7.28 -7.43 -16.85
N VAL A 54 7.85 -8.43 -16.17
CA VAL A 54 8.39 -8.26 -14.81
C VAL A 54 9.69 -7.45 -14.79
N ASP A 55 10.40 -7.40 -15.92
CA ASP A 55 11.61 -6.58 -16.10
C ASP A 55 11.29 -5.17 -16.62
N SER A 56 10.01 -4.86 -16.84
CA SER A 56 9.60 -3.53 -17.32
C SER A 56 9.82 -2.45 -16.25
N ALA A 57 10.13 -1.23 -16.70
CA ALA A 57 10.30 -0.09 -15.81
C ALA A 57 9.03 0.18 -14.97
N ASP A 58 7.85 -0.04 -15.55
CA ASP A 58 6.55 0.15 -14.90
C ASP A 58 6.32 -0.89 -13.78
N PHE A 59 6.68 -2.16 -14.00
CA PHE A 59 6.56 -3.19 -12.97
C PHE A 59 7.52 -2.93 -11.79
N LEU A 60 8.76 -2.53 -12.09
CA LEU A 60 9.72 -2.14 -11.05
C LEU A 60 9.27 -0.88 -10.29
N GLN A 61 8.61 0.06 -10.98
CA GLN A 61 8.02 1.24 -10.35
C GLN A 61 6.88 0.86 -9.40
N LEU A 62 6.00 -0.06 -9.81
CA LEU A 62 4.94 -0.57 -8.94
C LEU A 62 5.52 -1.17 -7.65
N ILE A 63 6.56 -2.02 -7.76
CA ILE A 63 7.21 -2.62 -6.58
C ILE A 63 7.73 -1.54 -5.64
N ARG A 64 8.44 -0.53 -6.17
CA ARG A 64 8.96 0.58 -5.35
C ARG A 64 7.86 1.36 -4.64
N MET A 65 6.75 1.64 -5.31
CA MET A 65 5.62 2.37 -4.72
C MET A 65 4.91 1.54 -3.64
N HIS A 66 4.74 0.24 -3.89
CA HIS A 66 4.20 -0.69 -2.91
C HIS A 66 5.07 -0.75 -1.65
N ASP A 67 6.39 -0.91 -1.81
CA ASP A 67 7.32 -1.00 -0.68
C ASP A 67 7.38 0.31 0.11
N ARG A 68 7.40 1.45 -0.57
CA ARG A 68 7.34 2.77 0.08
C ARG A 68 6.06 2.93 0.91
N PHE A 69 4.91 2.57 0.35
CA PHE A 69 3.63 2.66 1.05
C PHE A 69 3.64 1.82 2.34
N HIS A 70 4.13 0.58 2.28
CA HIS A 70 4.21 -0.27 3.46
C HIS A 70 5.29 0.15 4.45
N ALA A 71 6.40 0.74 3.99
CA ALA A 71 7.42 1.30 4.88
C ALA A 71 6.85 2.46 5.71
N LEU A 72 6.16 3.41 5.07
CA LEU A 72 5.48 4.52 5.76
C LEU A 72 4.45 4.00 6.76
N ALA A 73 3.65 3.01 6.36
CA ALA A 73 2.68 2.40 7.27
C ALA A 73 3.33 1.78 8.51
N ASN A 74 4.44 1.05 8.34
CA ASN A 74 5.18 0.47 9.47
C ASN A 74 5.77 1.57 10.37
N GLU A 75 6.39 2.60 9.79
CA GLU A 75 7.01 3.69 10.55
C GLU A 75 5.99 4.46 11.39
N ILE A 76 4.84 4.80 10.79
CA ILE A 76 3.72 5.43 11.49
C ILE A 76 3.26 4.58 12.68
N VAL A 77 3.15 3.26 12.48
CA VAL A 77 2.74 2.32 13.53
C VAL A 77 3.80 2.22 14.64
N GLU A 78 5.08 2.17 14.28
CA GLU A 78 6.17 2.11 15.24
C GLU A 78 6.26 3.38 16.07
N LEU A 79 6.17 4.55 15.45
CA LEU A 79 6.13 5.83 16.18
C LEU A 79 4.95 5.88 17.13
N SER A 80 3.77 5.53 16.64
CA SER A 80 2.54 5.47 17.43
C SER A 80 2.65 4.55 18.66
N ASN A 81 3.12 3.32 18.47
CA ASN A 81 3.30 2.34 19.56
C ASN A 81 4.35 2.77 20.60
N ASN A 82 5.28 3.64 20.23
CA ASN A 82 6.30 4.18 21.14
C ASN A 82 5.88 5.52 21.78
N GLY A 83 4.61 5.92 21.65
CA GLY A 83 4.08 7.16 22.23
C GLY A 83 4.47 8.43 21.46
N LEU A 84 5.00 8.30 20.24
CA LEU A 84 5.39 9.41 19.36
C LEU A 84 4.27 9.73 18.34
N GLY A 85 3.04 9.88 18.83
CA GLY A 85 1.85 10.14 18.00
C GLY A 85 1.99 11.38 17.11
N ASP A 86 2.51 12.49 17.66
CA ASP A 86 2.71 13.73 16.89
C ASP A 86 3.67 13.54 15.71
N SER A 87 4.69 12.68 15.87
CA SER A 87 5.62 12.35 14.78
C SER A 87 4.98 11.42 13.75
N ALA A 88 4.12 10.49 14.19
CA ALA A 88 3.34 9.63 13.31
C ALA A 88 2.37 10.46 12.45
N ASP A 89 1.74 11.49 13.02
CA ASP A 89 0.80 12.36 12.32
C ASP A 89 1.44 13.13 11.16
N LEU A 90 2.71 13.51 11.27
CA LEU A 90 3.47 14.18 10.21
C LEU A 90 3.63 13.30 8.95
N LEU A 91 3.58 11.97 9.11
CA LEU A 91 3.74 11.02 8.00
C LEU A 91 2.40 10.64 7.33
N LEU A 92 1.25 10.96 7.93
CA LEU A 92 -0.06 10.62 7.37
C LEU A 92 -0.31 11.24 5.98
N PRO A 93 0.06 12.50 5.68
CA PRO A 93 -0.06 13.05 4.34
C PRO A 93 0.80 12.29 3.31
N GLU A 94 2.00 11.86 3.70
CA GLU A 94 2.90 11.10 2.83
C GLU A 94 2.36 9.71 2.53
N LEU A 95 1.81 9.02 3.54
CA LEU A 95 1.13 7.73 3.36
C LEU A 95 -0.07 7.88 2.41
N ASN A 96 -0.86 8.94 2.58
CA ASN A 96 -2.04 9.21 1.76
C ASN A 96 -1.64 9.39 0.28
N GLU A 97 -0.58 10.15 0.04
CA GLU A 97 -0.04 10.36 -1.31
C GLU A 97 0.55 9.07 -1.90
N ALA A 98 1.38 8.34 -1.13
CA ALA A 98 1.93 7.07 -1.57
C ALA A 98 0.84 6.05 -1.95
N SER A 99 -0.29 6.05 -1.23
CA SER A 99 -1.44 5.22 -1.58
C SER A 99 -2.08 5.62 -2.90
N HIS A 100 -2.22 6.91 -3.18
CA HIS A 100 -2.74 7.38 -4.47
C HIS A 100 -1.81 7.01 -5.63
N GLN A 101 -0.50 7.18 -5.44
CA GLN A 101 0.50 6.81 -6.43
C GLN A 101 0.49 5.30 -6.72
N LEU A 102 0.39 4.47 -5.68
CA LEU A 102 0.27 3.02 -5.83
C LEU A 102 -0.98 2.63 -6.65
N VAL A 103 -2.13 3.24 -6.36
CA VAL A 103 -3.37 3.00 -7.13
C VAL A 103 -3.21 3.43 -8.58
N ALA A 104 -2.57 4.57 -8.85
CA ALA A 104 -2.34 5.04 -10.21
C ALA A 104 -1.43 4.09 -11.01
N GLU A 105 -0.36 3.55 -10.41
CA GLU A 105 0.50 2.55 -11.06
C GLU A 105 -0.23 1.23 -11.33
N LEU A 106 -1.08 0.78 -10.40
CA LEU A 106 -1.95 -0.38 -10.61
C LEU A 106 -2.92 -0.14 -11.79
N ASP A 107 -3.51 1.05 -11.89
CA ASP A 107 -4.42 1.40 -12.98
C ASP A 107 -3.71 1.45 -14.34
N LYS A 108 -2.46 1.93 -14.42
CA LYS A 108 -1.66 1.88 -15.65
C LYS A 108 -1.44 0.44 -16.13
N LEU A 109 -1.15 -0.49 -15.21
CA LEU A 109 -1.00 -1.91 -15.56
C LEU A 109 -2.31 -2.52 -16.08
N ARG A 110 -3.47 -1.98 -15.70
CA ARG A 110 -4.76 -2.37 -16.28
C ARG A 110 -4.81 -2.03 -17.77
N GLU A 111 -4.39 -0.83 -18.14
CA GLU A 111 -4.39 -0.38 -19.55
C GLU A 111 -3.46 -1.21 -20.44
N PHE A 112 -2.32 -1.67 -19.92
CA PHE A 112 -1.43 -2.57 -20.64
C PHE A 112 -2.00 -3.98 -20.84
N ARG A 113 -2.97 -4.38 -20.02
CA ARG A 113 -3.59 -5.71 -20.05
C ARG A 113 -4.70 -5.83 -21.09
N ASP A 114 -5.33 -4.71 -21.43
CA ASP A 114 -6.45 -4.61 -22.37
C ASP A 114 -6.00 -4.19 -23.79
N ARG A 115 -4.67 -4.05 -24.01
CA ARG A 115 -4.03 -3.83 -25.31
C ARG A 115 -3.37 -5.12 -25.81
#